data_AF-A0A9E2BM91-F1
#
_entry.id   AF-A0A9E2BM91-F1
#
_cell.length_a   1.000
_cell.length_b   1.000
_cell.length_c   1.000
_cell.angle_alpha   90.00
_cell.angle_beta   90.00
_cell.angle_gamma   90.00
#
_symmetry.space_group_name_H-M   'P 1'
#
loop_
_entity.id
_entity.type
_entity.pdbx_description
1 polymer ?
#
loop_
_entity_poly.entity_id
_entity_poly.type
_entity_poly.pdbx_seq_one_letter_code
_entity_poly.pdbx_strand_id
1 'polypeptide(L)' 'MGIGTMLLEYVDSKKTPGPAKLFLDVEIDNHQAIKVYERQGFSKTGKTETFVFEGKKLGFLRMVKD' A
#
# COMPACT_ATOMS: atom_id res chain seq x y z
N MET A 1 -14.79 -0.59 -10.97
CA MET A 1 -13.85 0.19 -10.13
C MET A 1 -14.50 0.40 -8.77
N GLY A 2 -13.73 0.28 -7.68
CA GLY A 2 -14.22 0.57 -6.32
C GLY A 2 -13.70 1.91 -5.81
N ILE A 3 -14.31 2.42 -4.73
CA ILE A 3 -13.98 3.75 -4.14
C ILE A 3 -12.49 3.84 -3.77
N GLY A 4 -11.92 2.79 -3.17
CA GLY A 4 -10.50 2.78 -2.79
C GLY A 4 -9.55 2.94 -3.98
N THR A 5 -9.89 2.38 -5.14
CA THR A 5 -9.11 2.54 -6.38
C THR A 5 -9.17 3.98 -6.88
N MET A 6 -10.35 4.59 -6.88
CA MET A 6 -10.53 5.99 -7.30
C MET A 6 -9.75 6.95 -6.41
N LEU A 7 -9.72 6.70 -5.09
CA LEU A 7 -8.94 7.49 -4.15
C LEU A 7 -7.44 7.34 -4.38
N LEU A 8 -6.96 6.13 -4.68
CA LEU A 8 -5.56 5.87 -5.03
C LEU A 8 -5.14 6.60 -6.31
N GLU A 9 -5.95 6.53 -7.36
CA GLU A 9 -5.72 7.26 -8.61
C GLU A 9 -5.69 8.77 -8.38
N TYR A 10 -6.58 9.29 -7.54
CA TYR A 10 -6.58 10.70 -7.16
C TYR A 10 -5.27 11.09 -6.47
N VAL A 11 -4.81 10.34 -5.47
CA VAL A 11 -3.53 10.60 -4.78
C VAL A 11 -2.36 10.56 -5.76
N ASP A 12 -2.32 9.57 -6.65
CA ASP A 12 -1.27 9.43 -7.66
C ASP A 12 -1.26 10.61 -8.64
N SER A 13 -2.45 11.08 -9.06
CA SER A 13 -2.59 12.26 -9.91
C SER A 13 -2.12 13.57 -9.27
N LYS A 14 -1.98 13.60 -7.94
CA LYS A 14 -1.49 14.75 -7.17
C LYS A 14 0.00 14.67 -6.86
N LYS A 15 0.72 13.62 -7.29
CA LYS A 15 2.19 13.59 -7.18
C LYS A 15 2.79 14.83 -7.86
N THR A 16 3.69 15.50 -7.14
CA THR A 16 4.49 16.59 -7.68
C THR A 16 5.32 16.06 -8.86
N PRO A 17 5.48 16.81 -9.97
CA PRO A 17 6.36 16.40 -11.06
C PRO A 17 7.78 16.13 -10.56
N GLY A 18 8.27 14.90 -10.78
CA GLY A 18 9.58 14.44 -10.31
C GLY A 18 9.55 12.97 -9.86
N PRO A 19 10.69 12.41 -9.41
CA PRO A 19 10.76 11.03 -8.90
C PRO A 19 10.16 10.97 -7.49
N ALA A 20 8.83 11.07 -7.41
CA ALA A 20 8.09 10.94 -6.16
C ALA A 20 7.56 9.50 -6.05
N LYS A 21 8.09 8.72 -5.11
CA LYS A 21 7.57 7.37 -4.82
C LYS A 21 6.36 7.47 -3.89
N LEU A 22 5.32 6.69 -4.15
CA LEU A 22 4.18 6.51 -3.27
C LEU A 22 4.40 5.24 -2.45
N PHE A 23 4.31 5.35 -1.13
CA PHE A 23 4.43 4.24 -0.21
C PHE A 23 3.10 3.99 0.50
N LEU A 24 2.77 2.72 0.71
CA LEU A 24 1.67 2.32 1.58
C LEU A 24 2.08 1.10 2.39
N ASP A 25 1.48 0.95 3.56
CA ASP A 25 1.63 -0.23 4.41
C ASP A 25 0.29 -0.97 4.43
N VAL A 26 0.34 -2.28 4.18
CA VAL A 26 -0.84 -3.15 4.14
C VAL A 26 -0.62 -4.34 5.07
N GLU A 27 -1.64 -4.75 5.80
CA GLU A 27 -1.55 -5.94 6.65
C GLU A 27 -1.18 -7.18 5.81
N ILE A 28 -0.24 -7.99 6.31
CA ILE A 28 0.36 -9.13 5.58
C ILE A 28 -0.71 -10.13 5.14
N ASP A 29 -1.73 -10.32 5.97
CA ASP A 29 -2.81 -11.28 5.74
C ASP A 29 -3.94 -10.71 4.85
N ASN A 30 -3.88 -9.41 4.52
CA ASN A 30 -4.86 -8.79 3.63
C ASN A 30 -4.50 -9.03 2.15
N HIS A 31 -4.54 -10.29 1.74
CA HIS A 31 -4.20 -10.73 0.39
C HIS A 31 -5.06 -10.09 -0.71
N GLN A 32 -6.30 -9.70 -0.39
CA GLN A 32 -7.17 -9.02 -1.34
C GLN A 32 -6.67 -7.59 -1.62
N ALA A 33 -6.36 -6.82 -0.58
CA ALA A 33 -5.81 -5.48 -0.75
C ALA A 33 -4.45 -5.50 -1.44
N ILE A 34 -3.58 -6.46 -1.08
CA ILE A 34 -2.28 -6.65 -1.75
C ILE A 34 -2.46 -6.82 -3.26
N LYS A 35 -3.37 -7.69 -3.70
CA LYS A 35 -3.66 -7.90 -5.13
C LYS A 35 -4.21 -6.64 -5.81
N VAL A 36 -5.02 -5.84 -5.11
CA VAL A 36 -5.52 -4.57 -5.64
C VAL A 36 -4.36 -3.60 -5.85
N TYR A 37 -3.46 -3.46 -4.87
CA TYR A 37 -2.31 -2.56 -4.98
C TYR A 37 -1.31 -3.02 -6.05
N GLU A 38 -1.06 -4.33 -6.18
CA GLU A 38 -0.24 -4.88 -7.28
C GLU A 38 -0.81 -4.53 -8.66
N ARG A 39 -2.13 -4.66 -8.85
CA ARG A 39 -2.80 -4.25 -10.09
C ARG A 39 -2.73 -2.75 -10.36
N GLN A 40 -2.51 -1.94 -9.32
CA GLN A 40 -2.36 -0.49 -9.40
C GLN A 40 -0.90 -0.05 -9.59
N GLY A 41 0.03 -1.01 -9.77
CA GLY A 41 1.44 -0.75 -10.05
C GLY A 41 2.34 -0.70 -8.81
N PHE A 42 1.84 -1.08 -7.64
CA PHE A 42 2.69 -1.19 -6.45
C PHE A 42 3.47 -2.50 -6.44
N SER A 43 4.70 -2.44 -5.96
CA SER A 43 5.57 -3.58 -5.72
C SER A 43 5.86 -3.75 -4.23
N LYS A 44 6.02 -4.99 -3.78
CA LYS A 44 6.42 -5.29 -2.40
C LYS A 44 7.86 -4.84 -2.16
N THR A 45 8.12 -4.12 -1.07
CA THR A 45 9.48 -3.68 -0.73
C THR A 45 10.27 -4.70 0.09
N GLY A 46 9.62 -5.79 0.53
CA GLY A 46 10.20 -6.79 1.43
C GLY A 46 10.34 -6.33 2.89
N LYS A 47 10.06 -5.05 3.20
CA LYS A 47 10.05 -4.54 4.57
C LYS A 47 8.73 -4.90 5.24
N THR A 48 8.82 -5.58 6.38
CA THR A 48 7.68 -5.88 7.24
C THR A 48 7.86 -5.25 8.60
N GLU A 49 6.84 -4.55 9.08
CA GLU A 49 6.80 -3.99 10.44
C GLU A 49 5.72 -4.75 11.23
N THR A 50 5.99 -5.04 12.51
CA THR A 50 5.02 -5.70 13.38
C THR A 50 4.59 -4.73 14.47
N PHE A 51 3.28 -4.54 14.60
CA PHE A 51 2.67 -3.68 15.61
C PHE A 51 1.89 -4.53 16.61
N VAL A 52 1.91 -4.12 17.87
CA VAL A 52 1.05 -4.71 18.91
C VAL A 52 -0.11 -3.75 19.14
N PHE A 53 -1.32 -4.17 18.79
CA PHE A 53 -2.55 -3.41 19.01
C PHE A 53 -3.53 -4.27 19.81
N GLU A 54 -3.96 -3.78 20.98
CA GLU A 54 -4.89 -4.49 21.88
C GLU A 54 -4.45 -5.93 22.21
N GLY A 55 -3.14 -6.15 22.38
CA GLY A 55 -2.57 -7.46 22.68
C GLY A 55 -2.45 -8.41 21.47
N LYS A 56 -2.89 -7.99 20.28
CA LYS A 56 -2.70 -8.73 19.02
C LYS A 56 -1.47 -8.22 18.28
N LYS A 57 -0.67 -9.14 17.74
CA LYS A 57 0.43 -8.81 16.81
C LYS A 57 -0.13 -8.71 15.40
N LEU A 58 -0.01 -7.54 14.78
CA LEU A 58 -0.40 -7.27 13.40
C LEU A 58 0.87 -7.04 12.59
N GLY A 59 1.05 -7.82 11.52
CA GLY A 59 2.16 -7.64 10.59
C GLY A 59 1.74 -6.79 9.40
N PHE A 60 2.55 -5.81 9.02
CA PHE A 60 2.34 -4.96 7.86
C PHE A 60 3.50 -5.09 6.89
N LEU A 61 3.18 -5.17 5.60
CA LEU A 61 4.09 -5.18 4.48
C LEU A 61 4.07 -3.80 3.82
N ARG A 62 5.25 -3.22 3.63
CA ARG A 62 5.39 -1.98 2.85
C ARG A 62 5.42 -2.26 1.35
N MET A 63 4.60 -1.52 0.61
CA MET A 63 4.57 -1.52 -0.85
C MET A 63 4.91 -0.14 -1.41
N VAL A 64 5.46 -0.10 -2.62
CA VAL A 64 5.93 1.13 -3.29
C VAL A 64 5.48 1.19 -4.73
N LYS A 65 5.14 2.39 -5.21
CA LYS A 65 4.88 2.71 -6.61
C LYS A 65 5.71 3.93 -7.03
N ASP A 66 6.46 3.79 -8.11
CA ASP A 66 7.24 4.89 -8.69
C ASP A 66 6.35 6.00 -9.28
#